data_AF-A0A960NL69-F1
#
_entry.id   AF-A0A960NL69-F1
#
_cell.length_a   1.000
_cell.length_b   1.000
_cell.length_c   1.000
_cell.angle_alpha   90.00
_cell.angle_beta   90.00
_cell.angle_gamma   90.00
#
_symmetry.space_group_name_H-M   'P 1'
#
loop_
_entity.id
_entity.type
_entity.pdbx_description
1 polymer ?
#
loop_
_entity_poly.entity_id
_entity_poly.type
_entity_poly.pdbx_seq_one_letter_code
_entity_poly.pdbx_strand_id
1 'polypeptide(L)'
;GIAARLWGPAAVILIAFAAYGYVATDFHQQMGVVPGTMPLLAICSYIAILVFLRMERDGWAFIATSLTILFGAVVVFEGLFPRVLLSSLDPAWHLTIYNASSSPLTLKVMLGVALLFVPIILGYQGWSYYVFRQRLTRESIPEHALNRHGQGEKT
;
A
#
# COMPACT_ATOMS: atom_id res chain seq x y z
N GLY A 1 22.03 5.46 3.79
CA GLY A 1 21.57 4.22 4.45
C GLY A 1 21.10 3.19 3.43
N ILE A 2 20.95 1.93 3.85
CA ILE A 2 20.48 0.81 3.00
C ILE A 2 19.15 1.17 2.31
N ALA A 3 18.26 1.89 2.99
CA ALA A 3 16.97 2.37 2.45
C ALA A 3 17.11 3.19 1.14
N ALA A 4 18.07 4.11 1.06
CA ALA A 4 18.29 4.91 -0.15
C ALA A 4 18.85 4.07 -1.32
N ARG A 5 19.55 2.97 -1.02
CA ARG A 5 20.09 2.04 -2.03
C ARG A 5 19.01 1.11 -2.58
N LEU A 6 18.00 0.77 -1.79
CA LEU A 6 16.84 -0.03 -2.20
C LEU A 6 15.80 0.77 -3.01
N TRP A 7 15.83 2.11 -2.93
CA TRP A 7 14.92 2.96 -3.70
C TRP A 7 15.09 2.75 -5.21
N GLY A 8 16.31 2.70 -5.74
CA GLY A 8 16.56 2.49 -7.18
C GLY A 8 15.94 1.19 -7.74
N PRO A 9 16.26 0.01 -7.16
CA PRO A 9 15.64 -1.25 -7.56
C PRO A 9 14.12 -1.25 -7.43
N ALA A 10 13.57 -0.67 -6.36
CA ALA A 10 12.13 -0.56 -6.18
C ALA A 10 11.48 0.30 -7.28
N ALA A 11 12.13 1.38 -7.72
CA ALA A 11 11.65 2.22 -8.80
C ALA A 11 11.59 1.44 -10.11
N VAL A 12 12.63 0.65 -10.41
CA VAL A 12 12.69 -0.19 -11.61
C VAL A 12 11.55 -1.21 -11.61
N ILE A 13 11.30 -1.89 -10.48
CA ILE A 13 10.20 -2.85 -10.35
C ILE A 13 8.85 -2.16 -10.54
N LEU A 14 8.65 -0.99 -9.93
CA LEU A 14 7.41 -0.22 -10.04
C LEU A 14 7.16 0.23 -11.48
N ILE A 15 8.19 0.73 -12.17
CA ILE A 15 8.11 1.13 -13.58
C ILE A 15 7.82 -0.08 -14.46
N ALA A 16 8.50 -1.22 -14.24
CA ALA A 16 8.25 -2.45 -14.99
C ALA A 16 6.82 -2.95 -14.79
N PHE A 17 6.31 -2.92 -13.56
CA PHE A 17 4.93 -3.27 -13.25
C PHE A 17 3.94 -2.33 -13.92
N ALA A 18 4.17 -1.01 -13.85
CA ALA A 18 3.30 -0.02 -14.48
C ALA A 18 3.31 -0.14 -16.02
N ALA A 19 4.48 -0.35 -16.62
CA ALA A 19 4.63 -0.55 -18.05
C ALA A 19 3.94 -1.85 -18.52
N TYR A 20 4.11 -2.94 -17.76
CA TYR A 20 3.42 -4.19 -18.03
C TYR A 20 1.90 -4.02 -17.90
N GLY A 21 1.43 -3.37 -16.83
CA GLY A 21 0.02 -3.07 -16.61
C GLY A 21 -0.59 -2.24 -17.75
N TYR A 22 0.16 -1.25 -18.25
CA TYR A 22 -0.26 -0.39 -19.36
C TYR A 22 -0.38 -1.14 -20.70
N VAL A 23 0.50 -2.11 -20.96
CA VAL A 23 0.49 -2.90 -22.20
C VAL A 23 -0.49 -4.07 -22.13
N ALA A 24 -0.58 -4.73 -20.97
CA ALA A 24 -1.40 -5.92 -20.76
C ALA A 24 -2.88 -5.61 -20.55
N THR A 25 -3.21 -4.38 -20.18
CA THR A 25 -4.58 -3.95 -19.92
C THR A 25 -4.97 -2.91 -20.97
N ASP A 26 -6.20 -2.92 -21.48
CA ASP A 26 -6.74 -1.95 -22.46
C ASP A 26 -6.82 -0.48 -21.95
N PHE A 27 -5.97 -0.09 -20.99
CA PHE A 27 -5.79 1.28 -20.48
C PHE A 27 -5.56 2.29 -21.62
N HIS A 28 -4.88 1.87 -22.69
CA HIS A 28 -4.60 2.70 -23.85
C HIS A 28 -5.88 3.21 -24.54
N GLN A 29 -6.97 2.43 -24.52
CA GLN A 29 -8.24 2.79 -25.17
C GLN A 29 -9.19 3.59 -24.27
N GLN A 30 -9.09 3.47 -22.94
CA GLN A 30 -9.97 4.16 -22.00
C GLN A 30 -9.40 5.47 -21.45
N MET A 31 -8.07 5.60 -21.26
CA MET A 31 -7.47 6.73 -20.55
C MET A 31 -6.70 7.72 -21.43
N GLY A 32 -6.52 7.41 -22.73
CA GLY A 32 -5.69 8.23 -23.60
C GLY A 32 -4.22 8.28 -23.15
N VAL A 33 -3.44 9.18 -23.77
CA VAL A 33 -1.97 9.29 -23.57
C VAL A 33 -1.60 9.99 -22.27
N VAL A 34 -2.55 10.67 -21.61
CA VAL A 34 -2.31 11.38 -20.35
C VAL A 34 -2.75 10.46 -19.20
N PRO A 35 -1.81 9.81 -18.49
CA PRO A 35 -2.17 9.15 -17.25
C PRO A 35 -2.75 10.25 -16.35
N GLY A 36 -3.94 10.05 -15.79
CA GLY A 36 -4.70 11.10 -15.10
C GLY A 36 -3.96 11.82 -13.97
N THR A 37 -4.66 12.58 -13.14
CA THR A 37 -4.03 13.27 -12.01
C THR A 37 -3.41 12.29 -10.99
N MET A 38 -3.97 11.08 -10.86
CA MET A 38 -3.57 10.09 -9.85
C MET A 38 -2.20 9.44 -10.10
N PRO A 39 -1.84 9.00 -11.32
CA PRO A 39 -0.47 8.52 -11.59
C PRO A 39 0.61 9.57 -11.34
N LEU A 40 0.33 10.83 -11.64
CA LEU A 40 1.27 11.93 -11.38
C LEU A 40 1.49 12.10 -9.88
N LEU A 41 0.42 12.06 -9.09
CA LEU A 41 0.49 12.09 -7.62
C LEU A 41 1.25 10.89 -7.05
N ALA A 42 1.09 9.68 -7.62
CA ALA A 42 1.83 8.49 -7.21
C ALA A 42 3.35 8.62 -7.48
N ILE A 43 3.73 9.17 -8.63
CA ILE A 43 5.14 9.43 -8.97
C ILE A 43 5.71 10.52 -8.05
N CYS A 44 4.97 11.60 -7.83
CA CYS A 44 5.39 12.69 -6.95
C CYS A 44 5.58 12.20 -5.49
N SER A 45 4.65 11.39 -4.96
CA SER A 45 4.79 10.84 -3.61
C SER A 45 5.97 9.87 -3.52
N TYR A 46 6.23 9.07 -4.57
CA TYR A 46 7.39 8.17 -4.61
C TYR A 46 8.73 8.92 -4.62
N ILE A 47 8.82 10.01 -5.38
CA ILE A 47 10.01 10.88 -5.39
C ILE A 47 10.18 11.57 -4.03
N ALA A 48 9.08 11.99 -3.39
CA ALA A 48 9.12 12.61 -2.07
C ALA A 48 9.73 11.68 -1.00
N ILE A 49 9.61 10.36 -1.13
CA ILE A 49 10.30 9.39 -0.25
C ILE A 49 11.82 9.64 -0.25
N LEU A 50 12.43 9.80 -1.43
CA LEU A 50 13.88 10.03 -1.55
C LEU A 50 14.29 11.35 -0.89
N VAL A 51 13.48 12.40 -1.06
CA VAL A 51 13.73 13.72 -0.46
C VAL A 51 13.66 13.62 1.06
N PHE A 52 12.61 13.03 1.62
CA PHE A 52 12.47 12.92 3.07
C PHE A 52 13.47 11.97 3.72
N LEU A 53 13.90 10.92 3.02
CA LEU A 53 15.01 10.06 3.46
C LEU A 53 16.34 10.81 3.52
N ARG A 54 16.60 11.73 2.57
CA ARG A 54 17.81 12.57 2.59
C ARG A 54 17.76 13.67 3.65
N MET A 55 16.56 14.10 4.03
CA MET A 55 16.37 15.08 5.10
C MET A 55 16.33 14.44 6.50
N GLU A 56 16.55 13.12 6.62
CA GLU A 56 16.50 12.35 7.88
C GLU A 56 15.16 12.53 8.64
N ARG A 57 14.06 12.74 7.89
CA ARG A 57 12.71 12.90 8.43
C ARG A 57 11.90 11.62 8.25
N ASP A 58 12.20 10.60 9.04
CA ASP A 58 11.62 9.25 8.89
C ASP A 58 10.09 9.23 8.93
N GLY A 59 9.45 10.07 9.76
CA GLY A 59 7.99 10.17 9.80
C GLY A 59 7.37 10.66 8.50
N TRP A 60 8.02 11.59 7.79
CA TRP A 60 7.55 12.09 6.49
C TRP A 60 7.84 11.10 5.36
N ALA A 61 8.95 10.37 5.43
CA ALA A 61 9.24 9.26 4.51
C ALA A 61 8.17 8.16 4.63
N PHE A 62 7.69 7.86 5.84
CA PHE A 62 6.59 6.91 6.07
C PHE A 62 5.26 7.38 5.45
N ILE A 63 4.92 8.66 5.62
CA ILE A 63 3.70 9.24 5.00
C ILE A 63 3.81 9.20 3.48
N ALA A 64 4.95 9.59 2.91
CA ALA A 64 5.17 9.56 1.46
C ALA A 64 5.06 8.13 0.88
N THR A 65 5.56 7.14 1.62
CA THR A 65 5.42 5.72 1.25
C THR A 65 3.96 5.28 1.29
N SER A 66 3.24 5.62 2.37
CA SER A 66 1.80 5.34 2.49
C SER A 66 0.99 5.98 1.36
N LEU A 67 1.29 7.23 0.99
CA LEU A 67 0.66 7.93 -0.13
C LEU A 67 0.98 7.29 -1.49
N THR A 68 2.21 6.80 -1.69
CA THR A 68 2.57 6.08 -2.91
C THR A 68 1.70 4.82 -3.08
N ILE A 69 1.53 4.05 -2.00
CA ILE A 69 0.69 2.85 -2.00
C ILE A 69 -0.77 3.23 -2.28
N LEU A 70 -1.28 4.27 -1.62
CA LEU A 70 -2.65 4.74 -1.80
C LEU A 70 -2.92 5.17 -3.24
N PHE A 71 -2.10 6.07 -3.81
CA PHE A 71 -2.29 6.53 -5.17
C PHE A 71 -2.07 5.41 -6.18
N GLY A 72 -1.10 4.52 -5.97
CA GLY A 72 -0.90 3.33 -6.80
C GLY A 72 -2.14 2.44 -6.84
N ALA A 73 -2.79 2.20 -5.69
CA ALA A 73 -4.04 1.45 -5.64
C ALA A 73 -5.17 2.17 -6.41
N VAL A 74 -5.34 3.48 -6.21
CA VAL A 74 -6.35 4.28 -6.92
C VAL A 74 -6.16 4.21 -8.43
N VAL A 75 -4.93 4.33 -8.92
CA VAL A 75 -4.61 4.22 -10.37
C VAL A 75 -5.07 2.89 -10.96
N VAL A 76 -4.85 1.79 -10.24
CA VAL A 76 -5.31 0.47 -10.68
C VAL A 76 -6.84 0.43 -10.77
N PHE A 77 -7.54 0.89 -9.72
CA PHE A 77 -9.00 0.85 -9.71
C PHE A 77 -9.65 1.80 -10.72
N GLU A 78 -9.14 3.02 -10.89
CA GLU A 78 -9.59 3.94 -11.95
C GLU A 78 -9.42 3.31 -13.34
N GLY A 79 -8.29 2.62 -13.54
CA GLY A 79 -7.95 1.91 -14.77
C GLY A 79 -8.88 0.78 -15.15
N LEU A 80 -9.35 0.06 -14.13
CA LEU A 80 -10.20 -1.10 -14.32
C LEU A 80 -11.67 -0.70 -14.43
N PHE A 81 -12.11 0.38 -13.76
CA PHE A 81 -13.51 0.79 -13.71
C PHE A 81 -14.14 0.96 -15.11
N PRO A 82 -15.37 0.43 -15.36
CA PRO A 82 -16.30 -0.24 -14.43
C PRO A 82 -16.09 -1.76 -14.30
N ARG A 83 -15.03 -2.31 -14.89
CA ARG A 83 -14.64 -3.72 -14.77
C ARG A 83 -13.83 -3.89 -13.47
N VAL A 84 -13.93 -5.05 -12.85
CA VAL A 84 -13.14 -5.40 -11.65
C VAL A 84 -12.15 -6.52 -11.95
N LEU A 85 -12.44 -7.35 -12.95
CA LEU A 85 -11.55 -8.40 -13.41
C LEU A 85 -11.75 -8.62 -14.92
N LEU A 86 -10.66 -8.55 -15.68
CA LEU A 86 -10.67 -8.77 -17.12
C LEU A 86 -10.51 -10.27 -17.42
N SER A 87 -11.26 -10.73 -18.42
CA SER A 87 -11.14 -12.08 -18.95
C SER A 87 -10.17 -12.03 -20.12
N SER A 88 -9.21 -12.95 -20.16
CA SER A 88 -8.25 -13.09 -21.27
C SER A 88 -8.77 -13.95 -22.42
N LEU A 89 -9.92 -14.60 -22.24
CA LEU A 89 -10.49 -15.54 -23.22
C LEU A 89 -11.63 -14.92 -24.05
N ASP A 90 -12.49 -14.12 -23.42
CA ASP A 90 -13.64 -13.48 -24.08
C ASP A 90 -14.01 -12.16 -23.36
N PRO A 91 -14.05 -11.02 -24.08
CA PRO A 91 -14.51 -9.73 -23.54
C PRO A 91 -15.95 -9.76 -22.99
N ALA A 92 -16.81 -10.68 -23.44
CA ALA A 92 -18.16 -10.83 -22.91
C ALA A 92 -18.19 -11.33 -21.45
N TRP A 93 -17.11 -11.93 -20.97
CA TRP A 93 -17.02 -12.52 -19.62
C TRP A 93 -16.26 -11.64 -18.63
N HIS A 94 -16.15 -10.34 -18.90
CA HIS A 94 -15.62 -9.39 -17.92
C HIS A 94 -16.50 -9.37 -16.66
N LEU A 95 -15.87 -9.48 -15.49
CA LEU A 95 -16.53 -9.19 -14.23
C LEU A 95 -16.57 -7.66 -14.07
N THR A 96 -17.77 -7.13 -13.91
CA THR A 96 -18.08 -5.71 -13.72
C THR A 96 -18.77 -5.51 -12.39
N ILE A 97 -18.82 -4.28 -11.90
CA ILE A 97 -19.53 -3.96 -10.65
C ILE A 97 -21.02 -4.35 -10.67
N TYR A 98 -21.61 -4.47 -11.86
CA TYR A 98 -23.02 -4.79 -12.04
C TYR A 98 -23.32 -6.29 -12.01
N ASN A 99 -22.39 -7.13 -12.49
CA ASN A 99 -22.58 -8.58 -12.52
C ASN A 99 -21.90 -9.31 -11.35
N ALA A 100 -20.89 -8.69 -10.72
CA ALA A 100 -20.12 -9.28 -9.63
C ALA A 100 -20.55 -8.81 -8.24
N SER A 101 -21.54 -7.91 -8.15
CA SER A 101 -22.03 -7.42 -6.86
C SER A 101 -23.00 -8.40 -6.19
N SER A 102 -22.91 -8.48 -4.86
CA SER A 102 -23.88 -9.20 -4.02
C SER A 102 -25.26 -8.53 -4.06
N SER A 103 -26.27 -9.24 -3.54
CA SER A 103 -27.62 -8.69 -3.43
C SER A 103 -27.65 -7.33 -2.70
N PRO A 104 -28.57 -6.40 -3.05
CA PRO A 104 -28.64 -5.08 -2.40
C PRO A 104 -28.86 -5.16 -0.88
N LEU A 105 -29.53 -6.20 -0.40
CA LEU A 105 -29.74 -6.42 1.03
C LEU A 105 -28.42 -6.71 1.73
N THR A 106 -27.65 -7.66 1.23
CA THR A 106 -26.34 -8.03 1.79
C THR A 106 -25.38 -6.86 1.74
N LEU A 107 -25.34 -6.10 0.64
CA LEU A 107 -24.49 -4.93 0.49
C LEU A 107 -24.80 -3.86 1.54
N LYS A 108 -26.10 -3.57 1.79
CA LYS A 108 -26.52 -2.61 2.81
C LYS A 108 -26.14 -3.04 4.23
N VAL A 109 -26.31 -4.33 4.55
CA VAL A 109 -25.93 -4.87 5.86
C VAL A 109 -24.42 -4.76 6.07
N MET A 110 -23.62 -5.19 5.08
CA MET A 110 -22.15 -5.11 5.16
C MET A 110 -21.65 -3.67 5.20
N LEU A 111 -22.33 -2.73 4.52
CA LEU A 111 -22.02 -1.31 4.62
C LEU A 111 -22.25 -0.79 6.05
N GLY A 112 -23.36 -1.17 6.69
CA GLY A 112 -23.61 -0.82 8.08
C GLY A 112 -22.54 -1.36 9.04
N VAL A 113 -22.13 -2.61 8.83
CA VAL A 113 -21.02 -3.24 9.56
C VAL A 113 -19.71 -2.48 9.32
N ALA A 114 -19.35 -2.18 8.07
CA ALA A 114 -18.13 -1.45 7.75
C ALA A 114 -18.10 -0.06 8.39
N LEU A 115 -19.21 0.68 8.35
CA LEU A 115 -19.33 2.00 8.98
C LEU A 115 -19.16 1.96 10.51
N LEU A 116 -19.53 0.85 11.16
CA LEU A 116 -19.32 0.67 12.59
C LEU A 116 -17.89 0.22 12.92
N PHE A 117 -17.38 -0.82 12.27
CA PHE A 117 -16.12 -1.45 12.65
C PHE A 117 -14.88 -0.70 12.14
N VAL A 118 -14.93 -0.08 10.95
CA VAL A 118 -13.78 0.68 10.42
C VAL A 118 -13.32 1.79 11.39
N PRO A 119 -14.18 2.69 11.89
CA PRO A 119 -13.73 3.72 12.82
C PRO A 119 -13.24 3.16 14.16
N ILE A 120 -13.83 2.05 14.65
CA ILE A 120 -13.36 1.37 15.87
C ILE A 120 -11.94 0.84 15.68
N ILE A 121 -11.68 0.16 14.55
CA ILE A 121 -10.36 -0.38 14.23
C ILE A 121 -9.34 0.75 14.09
N LEU A 122 -9.68 1.84 13.42
CA LEU A 122 -8.81 3.01 13.28
C LEU A 122 -8.51 3.67 14.64
N GLY A 123 -9.50 3.75 15.53
CA GLY A 123 -9.33 4.24 16.89
C GLY A 123 -8.35 3.39 17.69
N TYR A 124 -8.50 2.06 17.62
CA TYR A 124 -7.57 1.13 18.28
C TYR A 124 -6.16 1.20 17.67
N GLN A 125 -6.04 1.25 16.34
CA GLN A 125 -4.76 1.36 15.66
C GLN A 125 -4.03 2.66 16.04
N GLY A 126 -4.77 3.77 16.12
CA GLY A 126 -4.25 5.07 16.58
C GLY A 126 -3.83 5.05 18.05
N TRP A 127 -4.65 4.48 18.93
CA TRP A 127 -4.31 4.30 20.34
C TRP A 127 -3.06 3.45 20.53
N SER A 128 -2.98 2.30 19.84
CA SER A 128 -1.83 1.41 19.88
C SER A 128 -0.56 2.13 19.44
N TYR A 129 -0.61 2.87 18.33
CA TYR A 129 0.52 3.69 17.88
C TYR A 129 0.92 4.76 18.89
N TYR A 130 -0.07 5.38 19.56
CA TYR A 130 0.18 6.35 20.63
C TYR A 130 0.85 5.71 21.86
N VAL A 131 0.41 4.52 22.27
CA VAL A 131 0.98 3.78 23.42
C VAL A 131 2.41 3.32 23.13
N PHE A 132 2.68 2.80 21.93
CA PHE A 132 3.99 2.26 21.55
C PHE A 132 4.94 3.29 20.93
N ARG A 133 4.67 4.60 21.08
CA ARG A 133 5.53 5.66 20.53
C ARG A 133 6.91 5.79 21.19
N GLN A 134 7.16 5.07 22.29
CA GLN A 134 8.42 5.16 23.02
C GLN A 134 9.55 4.49 22.22
N ARG A 135 10.73 5.10 22.21
CA ARG A 135 11.90 4.56 21.52
C ARG A 135 12.40 3.32 22.30
N LEU A 136 12.52 2.19 21.61
CA LEU A 136 13.18 1.01 22.16
C LEU A 136 14.70 1.24 22.14
N THR A 137 15.27 1.58 23.30
CA THR A 137 16.73 1.71 23.48
C THR A 137 17.31 0.37 23.92
N ARG A 138 18.56 0.06 23.58
CA ARG A 138 19.20 -1.23 23.97
C ARG A 138 19.21 -1.49 25.47
N GLU A 139 19.17 -0.46 26.31
CA GLU A 139 19.01 -0.57 27.78
C GLU A 139 17.65 -1.12 28.22
N SER A 140 16.64 -1.14 27.34
CA SER A 140 15.34 -1.76 27.62
C SER A 140 15.35 -3.28 27.42
N ILE A 141 16.48 -3.87 27.03
CA ILE A 141 16.65 -5.32 26.96
C ILE A 141 17.03 -5.79 28.35
N PRO A 142 16.14 -6.51 29.05
CA PRO A 142 16.43 -6.93 30.40
C PRO A 142 17.58 -7.95 30.40
N GLU A 143 18.53 -7.77 31.33
CA GLU A 143 19.83 -8.46 31.40
C GLU A 143 19.73 -10.00 31.39
N HIS A 144 18.61 -10.56 31.84
CA HIS A 144 18.34 -12.00 31.82
C HIS A 144 18.20 -12.59 30.40
N ALA A 145 17.88 -11.78 29.37
CA ALA A 145 17.85 -12.23 27.98
C ALA A 145 19.26 -12.42 27.40
N LEU A 146 20.26 -11.70 27.91
CA LEU A 146 21.66 -11.84 27.52
C LEU A 146 22.30 -13.06 28.18
N ASN A 147 21.89 -13.40 29.41
CA ASN A 147 22.42 -14.55 30.16
C ASN A 147 22.05 -15.93 29.58
N ARG A 148 20.94 -16.07 28.84
CA ARG A 148 20.58 -17.36 28.22
C ARG A 148 21.48 -17.76 27.05
N HIS A 149 22.01 -16.79 26.31
CA HIS A 149 22.88 -17.09 25.17
C HIS A 149 24.28 -17.57 25.59
N GLY A 150 24.74 -17.22 26.80
CA GLY A 150 26.01 -17.71 27.34
C GLY A 150 25.93 -19.06 28.09
N GLN A 151 24.73 -19.55 28.40
CA GLN A 151 24.54 -20.82 29.14
C GLN A 151 24.32 -22.04 28.23
N GLY A 152 23.85 -21.84 26.99
CA GLY A 152 23.65 -22.94 26.03
C GLY A 152 24.91 -23.45 25.33
N GLU A 153 26.06 -22.77 25.50
CA GLU A 153 27.34 -23.15 24.87
C GLU A 153 28.22 -24.04 25.79
N LYS A 154 27.79 -24.30 27.03
CA LYS A 154 28.58 -25.04 28.04
C LYS A 154 28.11 -26.47 28.32
N THR A 155 27.28 -27.06 27.47
CA THR A 155 26.83 -28.46 27.60
C THR A 155 27.18 -29.26 26.36
#